data_AF-A0A1V3TX40-F1
#
_entry.id   AF-A0A1V3TX40-F1
#
_cell.length_a   1.000
_cell.length_b   1.000
_cell.length_c   1.000
_cell.angle_alpha   90.00
_cell.angle_beta   90.00
_cell.angle_gamma   90.00
#
_symmetry.space_group_name_H-M   'P 1'
#
loop_
_entity.id
_entity.type
_entity.pdbx_description
1 polymer ?
#
loop_
_entity_poly.entity_id
_entity_poly.type
_entity_poly.pdbx_seq_one_letter_code
_entity_poly.pdbx_strand_id
1 'polypeptide(L)'
;MKSITIQGTKRESVGKKSTKALRDAELVPCVVYGGTEPLNFSTEEKSFKSLVYTPEAHTVSIEVDGQVIPAVLQDIQFHPITDKILHVDFYQLSDDKPVIMEVPVRITGRAKGVVRGGVLRQSFRKLKVKAIPANLPDEVVVDVTKLNIGNKIYVGDIKSDVYAFMHPDNAVVAAVKMSRNAMKGGAAADDDDDEETTTEAEA
;
A
#
# COMPACT_ATOMS: atom_id res chain seq x y z
N MET A 1 3.88 -1.44 -13.67
CA MET A 1 2.53 -1.20 -13.10
C MET A 1 1.44 -1.48 -14.09
N LYS A 2 0.39 -2.17 -13.66
CA LYS A 2 -0.79 -2.43 -14.49
C LYS A 2 -1.70 -1.20 -14.47
N SER A 3 -2.22 -0.84 -15.64
CA SER A 3 -3.22 0.24 -15.79
C SER A 3 -4.62 -0.35 -15.92
N ILE A 4 -5.61 0.30 -15.28
CA ILE A 4 -7.04 -0.07 -15.36
C ILE A 4 -7.80 1.08 -16.01
N THR A 5 -8.66 0.77 -16.99
CA THR A 5 -9.52 1.78 -17.61
C THR A 5 -10.83 1.92 -16.83
N ILE A 6 -11.21 3.16 -16.49
CA ILE A 6 -12.50 3.50 -15.88
C ILE A 6 -13.25 4.42 -16.81
N GLN A 7 -14.40 3.94 -17.30
CA GLN A 7 -15.32 4.72 -18.13
C GLN A 7 -16.26 5.52 -17.23
N GLY A 8 -16.41 6.81 -17.50
CA GLY A 8 -17.23 7.71 -16.71
C GLY A 8 -18.01 8.70 -17.53
N THR A 9 -19.12 9.18 -16.95
CA THR A 9 -19.89 10.29 -17.50
C THR A 9 -19.58 11.57 -16.74
N LYS A 10 -19.27 12.66 -17.46
CA LYS A 10 -19.01 13.96 -16.84
C LYS A 10 -20.23 14.47 -16.08
N ARG A 11 -19.97 15.21 -15.00
CA ARG A 11 -21.00 15.80 -14.15
C ARG A 11 -20.81 17.30 -14.03
N GLU A 12 -21.86 18.04 -14.36
CA GLU A 12 -21.91 19.50 -14.13
C GLU A 12 -22.61 19.83 -12.80
N SER A 13 -23.58 19.02 -12.38
CA SER A 13 -24.34 19.24 -11.15
C SER A 13 -23.63 18.64 -9.92
N VAL A 14 -23.04 19.52 -9.11
CA VAL A 14 -22.42 19.19 -7.82
C VAL A 14 -23.35 19.52 -6.64
N GLY A 15 -23.15 18.85 -5.51
CA GLY A 15 -23.90 19.11 -4.27
C GLY A 15 -24.65 17.90 -3.69
N LYS A 16 -25.29 18.12 -2.55
CA LYS A 16 -25.91 17.05 -1.74
C LYS A 16 -27.03 16.31 -2.48
N LYS A 17 -27.91 17.04 -3.16
CA LYS A 17 -29.09 16.46 -3.84
C LYS A 17 -28.70 15.63 -5.05
N SER A 18 -27.83 16.14 -5.93
CA SER A 18 -27.37 15.42 -7.12
C SER A 18 -26.56 14.19 -6.75
N THR A 19 -25.66 14.32 -5.77
CA THR A 19 -24.82 13.20 -5.30
C THR A 19 -25.66 12.10 -4.67
N LYS A 20 -26.71 12.45 -3.92
CA LYS A 20 -27.64 11.47 -3.37
C LYS A 20 -28.35 10.70 -4.49
N ALA A 21 -28.89 11.39 -5.49
CA ALA A 21 -29.58 10.76 -6.61
C ALA A 21 -28.69 9.76 -7.39
N LEU A 22 -27.40 10.08 -7.57
CA LEU A 22 -26.44 9.17 -8.21
C LEU A 22 -26.22 7.90 -7.39
N ARG A 23 -26.04 8.03 -6.07
CA ARG A 23 -25.88 6.87 -5.19
C ARG A 23 -27.15 6.01 -5.13
N ASP A 24 -28.32 6.64 -5.14
CA ASP A 24 -29.61 5.95 -5.22
C ASP A 24 -29.76 5.18 -6.55
N ALA A 25 -29.09 5.64 -7.61
CA ALA A 25 -29.01 4.99 -8.93
C ALA A 25 -27.79 4.05 -9.07
N GLU A 26 -27.13 3.65 -7.97
CA GLU A 26 -25.95 2.77 -7.94
C GLU A 26 -24.72 3.31 -8.70
N LEU A 27 -24.67 4.61 -8.94
CA LEU A 27 -23.52 5.31 -9.50
C LEU A 27 -22.65 5.91 -8.39
N VAL A 28 -21.34 5.81 -8.59
CA VAL A 28 -20.35 6.34 -7.66
C VAL A 28 -19.88 7.71 -8.15
N PRO A 29 -20.04 8.77 -7.34
CA PRO A 29 -19.49 10.09 -7.63
C PRO A 29 -17.97 10.06 -7.49
N CYS A 30 -17.26 10.62 -8.46
CA CYS A 30 -15.80 10.65 -8.51
C CYS A 30 -15.28 12.04 -8.88
N VAL A 31 -14.03 12.31 -8.50
CA VAL A 31 -13.29 13.52 -8.88
C VAL A 31 -11.88 13.17 -9.34
N VAL A 32 -11.41 13.83 -10.39
CA VAL A 32 -10.00 13.86 -10.78
C VAL A 32 -9.47 15.26 -10.55
N TYR A 33 -8.38 15.41 -9.80
CA TYR A 33 -7.70 16.69 -9.58
C TYR A 33 -6.19 16.57 -9.76
N GLY A 34 -5.46 17.68 -9.69
CA GLY A 34 -4.00 17.72 -9.89
C GLY A 34 -3.56 18.24 -11.27
N GLY A 35 -4.50 18.32 -12.22
CA GLY A 35 -4.37 19.05 -13.48
C GLY A 35 -4.71 20.54 -13.36
N THR A 36 -5.11 21.16 -14.47
CA THR A 36 -5.54 22.56 -14.53
C THR A 36 -6.87 22.80 -13.84
N GLU A 37 -7.86 21.94 -14.07
CA GLU A 37 -9.18 22.02 -13.46
C GLU A 37 -9.64 20.66 -12.94
N PRO A 38 -10.31 20.61 -11.78
CA PRO A 38 -10.87 19.36 -11.26
C PRO A 38 -12.05 18.89 -12.13
N LEU A 39 -11.99 17.65 -12.59
CA LEU A 39 -13.05 17.01 -13.37
C LEU A 39 -13.93 16.15 -12.46
N ASN A 40 -15.22 16.46 -12.41
CA ASN A 40 -16.20 15.64 -11.71
C ASN A 40 -16.87 14.68 -12.69
N PHE A 41 -16.93 13.40 -12.31
CA PHE A 41 -17.58 12.37 -13.12
C PHE A 41 -18.29 11.34 -12.24
N SER A 42 -19.05 10.45 -12.87
CA SER A 42 -19.63 9.28 -12.20
C SER A 42 -19.42 8.04 -13.04
N THR A 43 -19.28 6.91 -12.38
CA THR A 43 -19.18 5.58 -13.01
C THR A 43 -19.91 4.55 -12.15
N GLU A 44 -20.16 3.37 -12.71
CA GLU A 44 -20.75 2.27 -11.98
C GLU A 44 -19.80 1.72 -10.91
N GLU A 45 -20.35 1.28 -9.79
CA GLU A 45 -19.56 0.69 -8.69
C GLU A 45 -18.71 -0.51 -9.14
N LYS A 46 -19.20 -1.27 -10.12
CA LYS A 46 -18.53 -2.46 -10.67
C LYS A 46 -17.17 -2.13 -11.32
N SER A 47 -17.02 -0.93 -11.88
CA SER A 47 -15.78 -0.48 -12.52
C SER A 47 -14.60 -0.44 -11.54
N PHE A 48 -14.87 -0.34 -10.24
CA PHE A 48 -13.84 -0.26 -9.20
C PHE A 48 -13.37 -1.62 -8.70
N LYS A 49 -14.00 -2.73 -9.10
CA LYS A 49 -13.73 -4.03 -8.49
C LYS A 49 -12.27 -4.45 -8.61
N SER A 50 -11.67 -4.23 -9.77
CA SER A 50 -10.27 -4.52 -10.08
C SER A 50 -9.28 -3.52 -9.48
N LEU A 51 -9.75 -2.36 -9.00
CA LEU A 51 -8.92 -1.30 -8.42
C LEU A 51 -8.92 -1.34 -6.89
N VAL A 52 -10.05 -1.67 -6.28
CA VAL A 52 -10.30 -1.50 -4.84
C VAL A 52 -10.11 -2.80 -4.06
N TYR A 53 -10.60 -3.92 -4.59
CA TYR A 53 -10.57 -5.20 -3.88
C TYR A 53 -9.35 -6.04 -4.22
N THR A 54 -8.24 -5.36 -4.55
CA THR A 54 -6.95 -5.97 -4.90
C THR A 54 -5.85 -5.42 -3.98
N PRO A 55 -4.86 -6.25 -3.60
CA PRO A 55 -3.67 -5.75 -2.92
C PRO A 55 -2.74 -4.99 -3.88
N GLU A 56 -2.86 -5.20 -5.20
CA GLU A 56 -1.97 -4.63 -6.21
C GLU A 56 -2.10 -3.10 -6.30
N ALA A 57 -0.98 -2.42 -6.57
CA ALA A 57 -0.97 -1.01 -6.93
C ALA A 57 -1.27 -0.85 -8.42
N HIS A 58 -2.17 0.07 -8.75
CA HIS A 58 -2.63 0.29 -10.12
C HIS A 58 -2.62 1.77 -10.48
N THR A 59 -2.22 2.06 -11.71
CA THR A 59 -2.57 3.32 -12.37
C THR A 59 -3.94 3.18 -13.02
N VAL A 60 -4.60 4.30 -13.27
CA VAL A 60 -5.95 4.35 -13.84
C VAL A 60 -5.94 5.23 -15.07
N SER A 61 -6.60 4.79 -16.14
CA SER A 61 -6.91 5.60 -17.32
C SER A 61 -8.39 5.94 -17.27
N ILE A 62 -8.69 7.19 -16.92
CA ILE A 62 -10.06 7.67 -16.76
C ILE A 62 -10.54 8.20 -18.11
N GLU A 63 -11.58 7.58 -18.64
CA GLU A 63 -12.19 7.95 -19.92
C GLU A 63 -13.51 8.67 -19.67
N VAL A 64 -13.56 9.96 -20.00
CA VAL A 64 -14.74 10.81 -19.82
C VAL A 64 -14.91 11.69 -21.06
N ASP A 65 -16.08 11.65 -21.69
CA ASP A 65 -16.42 12.43 -22.88
C ASP A 65 -15.37 12.33 -24.02
N GLY A 66 -14.75 11.16 -24.19
CA GLY A 66 -13.72 10.91 -25.20
C GLY A 66 -12.31 11.40 -24.83
N GLN A 67 -12.11 11.97 -23.64
CA GLN A 67 -10.80 12.32 -23.11
C GLN A 67 -10.27 11.20 -22.21
N VAL A 68 -9.00 10.83 -22.40
CA VAL A 68 -8.29 9.85 -21.56
C VAL A 68 -7.38 10.61 -20.60
N ILE A 69 -7.58 10.43 -19.30
CA ILE A 69 -6.83 11.10 -18.25
C ILE A 69 -6.08 10.05 -17.41
N PRO A 70 -4.74 10.01 -17.44
CA PRO A 70 -3.97 9.13 -16.57
C PRO A 70 -4.03 9.63 -15.13
N ALA A 71 -4.34 8.75 -14.20
CA ALA A 71 -4.52 9.09 -12.80
C ALA A 71 -4.12 7.94 -11.87
N VAL A 72 -4.00 8.24 -10.58
CA VAL A 72 -3.84 7.27 -9.50
C VAL A 72 -4.98 7.44 -8.50
N LEU A 73 -5.40 6.32 -7.92
CA LEU A 73 -6.35 6.32 -6.82
C LEU A 73 -5.72 6.97 -5.59
N GLN A 74 -6.33 8.05 -5.09
CA GLN A 74 -5.84 8.76 -3.91
C GLN A 74 -6.59 8.37 -2.64
N ASP A 75 -7.93 8.34 -2.69
CA ASP A 75 -8.77 8.02 -1.54
C ASP A 75 -10.09 7.36 -1.97
N ILE A 76 -10.66 6.57 -1.07
CA ILE A 76 -11.96 5.94 -1.25
C ILE A 76 -12.77 6.07 0.03
N GLN A 77 -13.99 6.54 -0.12
CA GLN A 77 -14.95 6.60 0.98
C GLN A 77 -15.93 5.45 0.89
N PHE A 78 -16.07 4.70 1.97
CA PHE A 78 -17.03 3.59 2.07
C PHE A 78 -18.17 3.95 3.02
N HIS A 79 -19.34 3.38 2.77
CA HIS A 79 -20.44 3.44 3.71
C HIS A 79 -20.16 2.50 4.89
N PRO A 80 -20.18 2.97 6.14
CA PRO A 80 -19.65 2.24 7.30
C PRO A 80 -20.43 0.98 7.69
N ILE A 81 -21.63 0.78 7.13
CA ILE A 81 -22.50 -0.36 7.44
C ILE A 81 -22.67 -1.30 6.25
N THR A 82 -22.66 -0.76 5.03
CA THR A 82 -23.00 -1.52 3.82
C THR A 82 -21.78 -1.76 2.93
N ASP A 83 -20.63 -1.18 3.28
CA ASP A 83 -19.38 -1.22 2.52
C ASP A 83 -19.49 -0.75 1.06
N LYS A 84 -20.59 -0.07 0.71
CA LYS A 84 -20.78 0.55 -0.61
C LYS A 84 -19.81 1.70 -0.81
N ILE A 85 -19.27 1.84 -2.02
CA ILE A 85 -18.39 2.97 -2.36
C ILE A 85 -19.23 4.25 -2.46
N LEU A 86 -18.92 5.24 -1.62
CA LEU A 86 -19.63 6.52 -1.55
C LEU A 86 -18.99 7.62 -2.40
N HIS A 87 -17.68 7.58 -2.55
CA HIS A 87 -16.89 8.55 -3.30
C HIS A 87 -15.49 7.99 -3.61
N VAL A 88 -14.93 8.39 -4.74
CA VAL A 88 -13.55 8.03 -5.13
C VAL A 88 -12.79 9.26 -5.62
N ASP A 89 -11.59 9.45 -5.07
CA ASP A 89 -10.69 10.53 -5.40
C ASP A 89 -9.56 10.02 -6.28
N PHE A 90 -9.32 10.71 -7.38
CA PHE A 90 -8.22 10.45 -8.28
C PHE A 90 -7.29 11.65 -8.37
N TYR A 91 -5.99 11.37 -8.36
CA TYR A 91 -4.96 12.35 -8.65
C TYR A 91 -4.42 12.14 -10.06
N GLN A 92 -4.48 13.16 -10.91
CA GLN A 92 -3.96 13.14 -12.26
C GLN A 92 -2.44 12.97 -12.24
N LEU A 93 -1.95 11.99 -12.99
CA LEU A 93 -0.51 11.76 -13.14
C LEU A 93 0.07 12.79 -14.11
N SER A 94 1.27 13.26 -13.79
CA SER A 94 2.11 14.05 -14.69
C SER A 94 3.49 13.44 -14.68
N ASP A 95 4.13 13.36 -15.84
CA ASP A 95 5.40 12.64 -16.00
C ASP A 95 6.55 13.24 -15.17
N ASP A 96 6.46 14.51 -14.81
CA ASP A 96 7.52 15.22 -14.06
C ASP A 96 7.21 15.40 -12.57
N LYS A 97 6.00 15.05 -12.12
CA LYS A 97 5.57 15.33 -10.74
C LYS A 97 5.57 14.06 -9.89
N PRO A 98 6.23 14.06 -8.72
CA PRO A 98 6.17 12.93 -7.82
C PRO A 98 4.78 12.79 -7.21
N VAL A 99 4.27 11.56 -7.16
CA VAL A 99 2.99 11.20 -6.55
C VAL A 99 3.21 10.23 -5.39
N ILE A 100 2.28 10.23 -4.46
CA ILE A 100 2.29 9.33 -3.30
C ILE A 100 1.24 8.24 -3.52
N MET A 101 1.64 6.97 -3.41
CA MET A 101 0.74 5.84 -3.57
C MET A 101 1.04 4.75 -2.54
N GLU A 102 0.02 3.99 -2.18
CA GLU A 102 0.18 2.78 -1.37
C GLU A 102 0.55 1.58 -2.23
N VAL A 103 1.78 1.09 -2.05
CA VAL A 103 2.33 -0.06 -2.77
C VAL A 103 2.33 -1.28 -1.85
N PRO A 104 1.87 -2.46 -2.31
CA PRO A 104 1.88 -3.68 -1.49
C PRO A 104 3.29 -4.13 -1.13
N VAL A 105 3.41 -4.70 0.06
CA VAL A 105 4.64 -5.35 0.53
C VAL A 105 4.53 -6.84 0.30
N ARG A 106 5.38 -7.39 -0.56
CA ARG A 106 5.48 -8.82 -0.82
C ARG A 106 6.61 -9.43 0.00
N ILE A 107 6.26 -10.41 0.82
CA ILE A 107 7.23 -11.19 1.59
C ILE A 107 7.75 -12.35 0.73
N THR A 108 9.07 -12.53 0.70
CA THR A 108 9.74 -13.65 0.04
C THR A 108 10.60 -14.41 1.03
N GLY A 109 10.79 -15.72 0.77
CA GLY A 109 11.56 -16.59 1.65
C GLY A 109 10.79 -17.14 2.86
N ARG A 110 11.45 -18.03 3.60
CA ARG A 110 10.91 -18.62 4.84
C ARG A 110 11.88 -18.34 5.98
N ALA A 111 11.45 -17.50 6.93
CA ALA A 111 12.29 -17.07 8.05
C ALA A 111 12.75 -18.24 8.92
N LYS A 112 14.04 -18.27 9.29
CA LYS A 112 14.62 -19.23 10.24
C LYS A 112 13.84 -19.27 11.57
N GLY A 113 13.46 -18.10 12.08
CA GLY A 113 12.68 -18.00 13.31
C GLY A 113 11.29 -18.64 13.22
N VAL A 114 10.69 -18.71 12.03
CA VAL A 114 9.42 -19.44 11.82
C VAL A 114 9.65 -20.95 11.86
N VAL A 115 10.78 -21.42 11.30
CA VAL A 115 11.17 -22.84 11.40
C VAL A 115 11.41 -23.24 12.85
N ARG A 116 11.97 -22.34 13.67
CA ARG A 116 12.18 -22.51 15.12
C ARG A 116 10.91 -22.35 15.98
N GLY A 117 9.72 -22.34 15.37
CA GLY A 117 8.44 -22.27 16.11
C GLY A 117 7.91 -20.86 16.40
N GLY A 118 8.50 -19.83 15.79
CA GLY A 118 7.98 -18.46 15.77
C GLY A 118 6.87 -18.23 14.73
N VAL A 119 6.23 -17.07 14.81
CA VAL A 119 5.18 -16.61 13.89
C VAL A 119 5.62 -15.32 13.25
N LEU A 120 5.62 -15.28 11.91
CA LEU A 120 5.84 -14.07 11.14
C LEU A 120 4.61 -13.15 11.25
N ARG A 121 4.84 -11.90 11.61
CA ARG A 121 3.85 -10.84 11.67
C ARG A 121 4.27 -9.74 10.71
N GLN A 122 3.44 -9.52 9.69
CA GLN A 122 3.55 -8.37 8.81
C GLN A 122 2.74 -7.21 9.41
N SER A 123 3.42 -6.15 9.82
CA SER A 123 2.77 -4.98 10.41
C SER A 123 2.19 -4.08 9.32
N PHE A 124 2.96 -3.86 8.25
CA PHE A 124 2.51 -3.11 7.08
C PHE A 124 2.32 -4.03 5.88
N ARG A 125 1.08 -4.13 5.40
CA ARG A 125 0.75 -4.83 4.15
C ARG A 125 0.96 -3.96 2.92
N LYS A 126 0.88 -2.64 3.10
CA LYS A 126 1.16 -1.62 2.07
C LYS A 126 2.05 -0.54 2.69
N LEU A 127 2.93 0.04 1.89
CA LEU A 127 3.77 1.18 2.26
C LEU A 127 3.45 2.36 1.36
N LYS A 128 3.46 3.57 1.92
CA LYS A 128 3.28 4.81 1.17
C LYS A 128 4.63 5.16 0.54
N VAL A 129 4.65 5.16 -0.79
CA VAL A 129 5.83 5.43 -1.61
C VAL A 129 5.60 6.71 -2.39
N LYS A 130 6.62 7.57 -2.43
CA LYS A 130 6.67 8.79 -3.24
C LYS A 130 7.66 8.60 -4.38
N ALA A 131 7.18 8.67 -5.61
CA ALA A 131 8.00 8.59 -6.81
C ALA A 131 7.33 9.30 -7.98
N ILE A 132 8.11 9.58 -9.01
CA ILE A 132 7.59 9.97 -10.34
C ILE A 132 6.87 8.76 -10.96
N PRO A 133 5.83 8.92 -11.81
CA PRO A 133 5.07 7.80 -12.35
C PRO A 133 5.90 6.69 -13.00
N ALA A 134 6.98 7.05 -13.71
CA ALA A 134 7.91 6.10 -14.33
C ALA A 134 8.66 5.19 -13.33
N ASN A 135 8.83 5.65 -12.09
CA ASN A 135 9.63 5.01 -11.05
C ASN A 135 8.76 4.33 -9.97
N LEU A 136 7.44 4.29 -10.13
CA LEU A 136 6.55 3.66 -9.17
C LEU A 136 6.71 2.12 -9.21
N PRO A 137 7.06 1.49 -8.08
CA PRO A 137 7.17 0.04 -8.01
C PRO A 137 5.80 -0.63 -7.95
N ASP A 138 5.69 -1.82 -8.53
CA ASP A 138 4.47 -2.64 -8.48
C ASP A 138 4.26 -3.26 -7.09
N GLU A 139 5.36 -3.63 -6.46
CA GLU A 139 5.42 -4.20 -5.12
C GLU A 139 6.77 -3.90 -4.46
N VAL A 140 6.78 -3.87 -3.14
CA VAL A 140 8.00 -3.78 -2.34
C VAL A 140 8.33 -5.17 -1.83
N VAL A 141 9.39 -5.77 -2.39
CA VAL A 141 9.81 -7.12 -2.05
C VAL A 141 10.70 -7.10 -0.80
N VAL A 142 10.35 -7.93 0.19
CA VAL A 142 11.08 -8.05 1.46
C VAL A 142 11.45 -9.52 1.68
N ASP A 143 12.75 -9.83 1.72
CA ASP A 143 13.25 -11.16 2.06
C ASP A 143 13.29 -11.36 3.57
N VAL A 144 12.57 -12.38 4.05
CA VAL A 144 12.51 -12.71 5.49
C VAL A 144 13.38 -13.89 5.87
N THR A 145 14.12 -14.50 4.96
CA THR A 145 14.83 -15.77 5.18
C THR A 145 15.78 -15.71 6.38
N LYS A 146 16.49 -14.60 6.55
CA LYS A 146 17.48 -14.41 7.63
C LYS A 146 16.88 -14.04 9.00
N LEU A 147 15.56 -13.82 9.11
CA LEU A 147 14.93 -13.40 10.36
C LEU A 147 14.89 -14.52 11.40
N ASN A 148 15.45 -14.25 12.58
CA ASN A 148 15.32 -15.06 13.79
C ASN A 148 14.13 -14.60 14.66
N ILE A 149 13.79 -15.37 15.69
CA ILE A 149 12.75 -14.99 16.66
C ILE A 149 13.21 -13.73 17.41
N GLY A 150 12.35 -12.72 17.49
CA GLY A 150 12.65 -11.41 18.10
C GLY A 150 13.08 -10.36 17.09
N ASN A 151 13.63 -10.77 15.94
CA ASN A 151 14.13 -9.85 14.92
C ASN A 151 12.98 -9.16 14.16
N LYS A 152 13.30 -7.98 13.63
CA LYS A 152 12.41 -7.07 12.90
C LYS A 152 13.12 -6.58 11.65
N ILE A 153 12.34 -6.30 10.60
CA ILE A 153 12.77 -5.54 9.43
C ILE A 153 12.12 -4.17 9.50
N TYR A 154 12.93 -3.14 9.41
CA TYR A 154 12.52 -1.74 9.44
C TYR A 154 12.40 -1.17 8.03
N VAL A 155 11.68 -0.06 7.88
CA VAL A 155 11.61 0.68 6.60
C VAL A 155 13.00 1.16 6.18
N GLY A 156 13.86 1.52 7.14
CA GLY A 156 15.25 1.88 6.88
C GLY A 156 16.07 0.79 6.20
N ASP A 157 15.75 -0.48 6.43
CA ASP A 157 16.48 -1.64 5.90
C ASP A 157 16.14 -1.96 4.44
N ILE A 158 15.03 -1.40 3.92
CA ILE A 158 14.48 -1.71 2.59
C ILE A 158 14.47 -0.50 1.65
N LYS A 159 15.29 0.51 1.96
CA LYS A 159 15.40 1.75 1.17
C LYS A 159 15.81 1.46 -0.28
N SER A 160 15.31 2.30 -1.17
CA SER A 160 15.60 2.30 -2.60
C SER A 160 16.03 3.71 -3.01
N ASP A 161 16.93 3.82 -3.99
CA ASP A 161 17.35 5.10 -4.56
C ASP A 161 16.33 5.65 -5.58
N VAL A 162 15.41 4.80 -6.03
CA VAL A 162 14.46 5.10 -7.12
C VAL A 162 13.18 5.75 -6.60
N TYR A 163 12.80 5.48 -5.35
CA TYR A 163 11.58 5.96 -4.72
C TYR A 163 11.74 6.12 -3.21
N ALA A 164 11.02 7.07 -2.61
CA ALA A 164 11.12 7.37 -1.18
C ALA A 164 9.92 6.82 -0.40
N PHE A 165 10.15 6.27 0.79
CA PHE A 165 9.07 5.91 1.71
C PHE A 165 8.58 7.12 2.50
N MET A 166 7.26 7.25 2.68
CA MET A 166 6.63 8.30 3.50
C MET A 166 6.40 7.85 4.95
N HIS A 167 7.13 6.82 5.38
CA HIS A 167 7.10 6.24 6.72
C HIS A 167 8.43 6.52 7.43
N PRO A 168 8.46 6.62 8.76
CA PRO A 168 9.72 6.81 9.47
C PRO A 168 10.60 5.57 9.34
N ASP A 169 11.92 5.77 9.33
CA ASP A 169 12.89 4.69 9.12
C ASP A 169 12.78 3.55 10.14
N ASN A 170 12.38 3.88 11.37
CA ASN A 170 12.19 2.91 12.47
C ASN A 170 10.82 2.21 12.46
N ALA A 171 9.98 2.44 11.46
CA ALA A 171 8.73 1.71 11.30
C ALA A 171 9.02 0.24 10.96
N VAL A 172 8.38 -0.68 11.68
CA VAL A 172 8.57 -2.13 11.49
C VAL A 172 7.68 -2.62 10.36
N VAL A 173 8.26 -3.18 9.30
CA VAL A 173 7.54 -3.77 8.16
C VAL A 173 7.08 -5.20 8.49
N ALA A 174 8.02 -6.03 8.95
CA ALA A 174 7.78 -7.41 9.33
C ALA A 174 8.62 -7.80 10.56
N ALA A 175 8.12 -8.75 11.35
CA ALA A 175 8.82 -9.25 12.53
C ALA A 175 8.48 -10.72 12.79
N VAL A 176 9.41 -11.48 13.34
CA VAL A 176 9.13 -12.84 13.83
C VAL A 176 9.00 -12.81 15.34
N LYS A 177 7.84 -13.22 15.86
CA LYS A 177 7.57 -13.29 17.30
C LYS A 177 7.49 -14.73 17.76
N MET A 178 7.85 -15.00 19.01
CA MET A 178 7.67 -16.33 19.60
C MET A 178 6.17 -16.70 19.63
N SER A 179 5.84 -17.94 19.28
CA SER A 179 4.44 -18.40 19.33
C SER A 179 4.01 -18.67 20.77
N ARG A 180 2.72 -18.44 21.07
CA ARG A 180 2.14 -18.76 22.38
C ARG A 180 2.22 -20.26 22.71
N ASN A 181 2.25 -21.11 21.69
CA ASN A 181 2.35 -22.56 21.85
C ASN A 181 3.78 -22.98 22.25
N ALA A 182 4.81 -22.33 21.70
CA ALA A 182 6.20 -22.54 22.11
C ALA A 182 6.43 -22.09 23.57
N MET A 183 5.82 -20.97 23.98
CA MET A 183 5.92 -20.47 25.37
C MET A 183 5.28 -21.40 26.41
N LYS A 184 4.21 -22.13 26.06
CA LYS A 184 3.58 -23.10 27.00
C LYS A 184 4.29 -24.46 27.06
N GLY A 185 5.22 -24.73 26.14
CA GLY A 185 5.89 -26.02 25.98
C GLY A 185 7.28 -26.14 26.62
N GLY A 186 7.77 -25.12 27.34
CA GLY A 186 9.03 -25.25 28.09
C GLY A 186 10.29 -25.44 27.24
N ALA A 187 10.41 -24.72 26.11
CA ALA A 187 11.68 -24.57 25.42
C ALA A 187 12.26 -23.18 25.71
N ALA A 188 12.67 -22.97 26.96
CA ALA A 188 13.76 -22.06 27.28
C ALA A 188 15.05 -22.86 27.08
N ALA A 189 15.62 -22.79 25.89
CA ALA A 189 17.00 -23.17 25.66
C ALA A 189 17.72 -21.87 25.35
N ASP A 190 18.69 -21.57 26.20
CA ASP A 190 19.73 -20.56 26.04
C ASP A 190 20.21 -20.48 24.59
N ASP A 191 20.37 -19.25 24.12
CA ASP A 191 21.32 -18.88 23.07
C ASP A 191 21.86 -17.50 23.48
N ASP A 192 22.36 -17.42 24.72
CA ASP A 192 23.47 -16.54 25.08
C ASP A 192 24.72 -17.37 24.80
N ASP A 193 25.32 -17.18 23.62
CA ASP A 193 26.78 -17.16 23.49
C ASP A 193 27.21 -16.64 22.10
N ASP A 194 28.35 -15.97 22.13
CA ASP A 194 29.21 -15.51 21.04
C ASP A 194 28.91 -14.14 20.38
N GLU A 195 29.30 -13.08 21.10
CA GLU A 195 30.32 -12.17 20.56
C GLU A 195 31.27 -11.73 21.70
N GLU A 196 32.37 -12.47 21.90
CA GLU A 196 33.55 -11.95 22.58
C GLU A 196 34.79 -12.10 21.70
N THR A 197 35.67 -11.10 21.83
CA THR A 197 37.04 -10.93 21.30
C THR A 197 37.12 -10.36 19.86
N THR A 198 37.73 -9.19 19.63
CA THR A 198 39.02 -8.68 20.13
C THR A 198 39.15 -7.17 19.90
N THR A 199 39.71 -6.43 20.87
CA THR A 199 40.85 -5.51 20.63
C THR A 199 41.65 -5.39 21.93
N GLU A 200 42.93 -5.75 21.84
CA GLU A 200 43.94 -5.73 22.89
C GLU A 200 44.45 -4.32 23.26
N ALA A 201 45.00 -4.24 24.49
CA ALA A 201 46.23 -3.55 24.92
C ALA A 201 46.33 -2.01 25.02
N GLU A 202 46.42 -1.53 26.28
CA GLU A 202 47.44 -0.66 26.94
C GLU A 202 46.80 -0.16 28.26
N ALA A 203 47.37 -0.25 29.47
CA ALA A 203 48.75 -0.24 29.96
C ALA A 203 48.88 -1.00 31.30
#